data_AF-A0A6C0I2T1-F1
#
_entry.id   AF-A0A6C0I2T1-F1
#
_cell.length_a   1.000
_cell.length_b   1.000
_cell.length_c   1.000
_cell.angle_alpha   90.00
_cell.angle_beta   90.00
_cell.angle_gamma   90.00
#
_symmetry.space_group_name_H-M   'P 1'
#
loop_
_entity.id
_entity.type
_entity.pdbx_description
1 polymer ?
#
loop_
_entity_poly.entity_id
_entity_poly.type
_entity_poly.pdbx_seq_one_letter_code
_entity_poly.pdbx_strand_id
1 'polypeptide(L)'
;MNRVEQMAKVQKEGLELFARKNADYGDAFAKYGIIGVLMRIEDKLQRSMSITKNGVNLINDEGIRDTLLDLHNYAAMALLLIDE
;
A
#
# COMPACT_ATOMS: atom_id res chain seq x y z
N MET A 1 -2.65 14.16 -20.54
CA MET A 1 -2.33 14.11 -19.10
C MET A 1 -0.83 13.89 -18.94
N ASN A 2 -0.11 14.84 -18.37
CA ASN A 2 1.33 14.73 -18.12
C ASN A 2 1.62 13.81 -16.92
N ARG A 3 2.91 13.56 -16.62
CA ARG A 3 3.31 12.64 -15.54
C ARG A 3 2.96 13.16 -14.15
N VAL A 4 2.97 14.48 -13.94
CA VAL A 4 2.58 15.11 -12.67
C VAL A 4 1.09 14.89 -12.42
N GLU A 5 0.25 15.10 -13.43
CA GLU A 5 -1.19 14.85 -13.34
C GLU A 5 -1.52 13.37 -13.11
N GLN A 6 -0.75 12.46 -13.72
CA GLN A 6 -0.86 11.02 -13.45
C GLN A 6 -0.51 10.67 -12.00
N MET A 7 0.59 11.21 -11.48
CA MET A 7 0.99 11.00 -10.09
C MET A 7 -0.05 11.58 -9.11
N ALA A 8 -0.54 12.79 -9.37
CA ALA A 8 -1.57 13.42 -8.55
C ALA A 8 -2.85 12.58 -8.49
N LYS A 9 -3.24 11.95 -9.61
CA LYS A 9 -4.38 11.02 -9.62
C LYS A 9 -4.12 9.80 -8.72
N VAL A 10 -2.93 9.19 -8.79
CA VAL A 10 -2.56 8.05 -7.94
C VAL A 10 -2.54 8.44 -6.47
N GLN A 11 -1.98 9.60 -6.12
CA GLN A 11 -1.95 10.09 -4.74
C GLN A 11 -3.36 10.34 -4.20
N LYS A 12 -4.27 10.89 -5.02
CA LYS A 12 -5.68 11.06 -4.64
C LYS A 12 -6.35 9.72 -4.35
N GLU A 13 -6.19 8.73 -5.24
CA GLU A 13 -6.71 7.38 -5.02
C GLU A 13 -6.10 6.72 -3.76
N GLY A 14 -4.80 6.91 -3.54
CA GLY A 14 -4.10 6.42 -2.35
C GLY A 14 -4.65 7.02 -1.06
N LEU A 15 -4.87 8.35 -1.04
CA LEU A 15 -5.47 9.05 0.09
C LEU A 15 -6.89 8.57 0.40
N GLU A 16 -7.73 8.42 -0.63
CA GLU A 16 -9.10 7.89 -0.47
C GLU A 16 -9.10 6.45 0.07
N LEU A 17 -8.15 5.62 -0.37
CA LEU A 17 -7.98 4.26 0.15
C LEU A 17 -7.50 4.27 1.60
N PHE A 18 -6.50 5.10 1.93
CA PHE A 18 -5.98 5.25 3.28
C PHE A 18 -7.09 5.70 4.24
N ALA A 19 -7.84 6.76 3.88
CA ALA A 19 -8.91 7.29 4.73
C ALA A 19 -9.96 6.22 5.06
N ARG A 20 -10.33 5.40 4.07
CA ARG A 20 -11.27 4.28 4.25
C ARG A 20 -10.71 3.22 5.20
N LYS A 21 -9.50 2.71 4.92
CA LYS A 21 -8.86 1.69 5.77
C LYS A 21 -8.59 2.21 7.19
N ASN A 22 -8.20 3.47 7.33
CA ASN A 22 -7.96 4.09 8.64
C ASN A 22 -9.26 4.29 9.42
N ALA A 23 -10.41 4.52 8.77
CA ALA A 23 -11.70 4.50 9.43
C ALA A 23 -12.07 3.10 9.96
N ASP A 24 -11.70 2.04 9.23
CA ASP A 24 -11.99 0.65 9.61
C ASP A 24 -11.04 0.11 10.71
N TYR A 25 -9.75 0.44 10.65
CA TYR A 25 -8.71 -0.13 11.50
C TYR A 25 -8.09 0.85 12.50
N GLY A 26 -8.40 2.14 12.40
CA GLY A 26 -7.70 3.19 13.15
C GLY A 26 -6.20 3.20 12.86
N ASP A 27 -5.44 3.74 13.80
CA ASP A 27 -3.97 3.88 13.71
C ASP A 27 -3.21 2.56 13.97
N ALA A 28 -3.75 1.44 13.46
CA ALA A 28 -3.16 0.12 13.62
C ALA A 28 -1.80 -0.02 12.90
N PHE A 29 -1.47 0.90 11.99
CA PHE A 29 -0.18 0.91 11.30
C PHE A 29 0.95 1.41 12.23
N ALA A 30 0.68 2.37 13.12
CA ALA A 30 1.65 2.94 14.06
C ALA A 30 2.09 1.99 15.20
N LYS A 31 1.30 0.94 15.50
CA LYS A 31 1.51 0.06 16.67
C LYS A 31 2.94 -0.46 16.86
N TYR A 32 3.65 -0.74 15.76
CA TYR A 32 5.01 -1.28 15.79
C TYR A 32 6.03 -0.29 15.18
N GLY A 33 5.66 0.99 15.08
CA GLY A 33 6.44 2.03 14.43
C GLY A 33 6.82 1.70 12.98
N ILE A 34 7.88 2.35 12.52
CA ILE A 34 8.40 2.22 11.15
C ILE A 34 8.72 0.75 10.80
N ILE A 35 9.27 -0.02 11.76
CA ILE A 35 9.61 -1.43 11.56
C ILE A 35 8.36 -2.25 11.19
N GLY A 36 7.23 -1.99 11.86
CA GLY A 36 5.97 -2.64 11.53
C GLY A 36 5.45 -2.31 10.13
N VAL A 37 5.73 -1.12 9.63
CA VAL A 37 5.35 -0.71 8.28
C VAL A 37 6.25 -1.39 7.24
N LEU A 38 7.57 -1.47 7.49
CA LEU A 38 8.52 -2.16 6.61
C LEU A 38 8.21 -3.66 6.51
N MET A 39 7.87 -4.32 7.60
CA MET A 39 7.45 -5.72 7.58
C MET A 39 6.19 -5.93 6.73
N ARG A 40 5.20 -5.03 6.81
CA ARG A 40 3.99 -5.10 5.97
C ARG A 40 4.30 -4.94 4.48
N ILE A 41 5.26 -4.08 4.13
CA ILE A 41 5.77 -3.93 2.75
C ILE A 41 6.38 -5.24 2.27
N GLU A 42 7.26 -5.85 3.07
CA GLU A 42 7.89 -7.12 2.75
C GLU A 42 6.84 -8.23 2.52
N ASP A 43 5.91 -8.41 3.46
CA ASP A 43 4.85 -9.41 3.36
C ASP A 43 3.97 -9.23 2.11
N LYS A 44 3.69 -7.98 1.72
CA LYS A 44 2.87 -7.69 0.53
C LYS A 44 3.66 -7.96 -0.76
N LEU A 45 4.94 -7.63 -0.79
CA LEU A 45 5.84 -7.92 -1.92
C LEU A 45 6.01 -9.43 -2.13
N GLN A 46 6.29 -10.19 -1.06
CA GLN A 46 6.46 -11.64 -1.14
C GLN A 46 5.20 -12.33 -1.67
N ARG A 47 4.02 -11.91 -1.21
CA ARG A 47 2.74 -12.42 -1.74
C ARG A 47 2.57 -12.14 -3.23
N SER A 48 2.86 -10.92 -3.66
CA SER A 48 2.71 -10.52 -5.06
C SER A 48 3.70 -11.24 -6.00
N MET A 49 4.92 -11.48 -5.52
CA MET A 49 5.94 -12.24 -6.25
C MET A 49 5.59 -13.73 -6.34
N SER A 50 5.03 -14.32 -5.27
CA SER A 50 4.58 -15.71 -5.25
C SER A 50 3.46 -15.96 -6.26
N ILE A 51 2.49 -15.04 -6.34
CA ILE A 51 1.40 -15.07 -7.33
C ILE A 51 1.98 -15.03 -8.76
N THR A 52 2.93 -14.11 -9.00
CA THR A 52 3.58 -13.94 -10.31
C THR A 52 4.36 -15.19 -10.74
N LYS A 53 5.05 -15.87 -9.80
CA LYS A 53 5.88 -17.05 -10.08
C LYS A 53 5.07 -18.31 -10.39
N ASN A 54 3.92 -18.49 -9.74
CA ASN A 54 3.14 -19.72 -9.86
C ASN A 54 2.17 -19.70 -11.05
N GLY A 55 2.13 -18.63 -11.85
CA GLY A 55 1.23 -18.49 -13.01
C GLY A 55 -0.26 -18.52 -12.65
N VAL A 56 -0.59 -18.58 -11.35
CA VAL A 56 -1.96 -18.52 -10.86
C VAL A 56 -2.35 -17.05 -10.92
N ASN A 57 -2.96 -16.64 -12.03
CA ASN A 57 -3.88 -15.52 -12.00
C ASN A 57 -5.01 -15.92 -11.06
N LEU A 58 -4.85 -15.67 -9.76
CA LEU A 58 -5.94 -15.67 -8.81
C LEU A 58 -6.86 -14.54 -9.26
N ILE A 59 -7.81 -14.90 -10.12
CA ILE A 59 -8.81 -14.03 -10.75
C ILE A 59 -9.67 -13.28 -9.71
N ASN A 60 -9.49 -13.53 -8.41
CA ASN A 60 -10.37 -13.04 -7.34
C ASN A 60 -9.72 -12.27 -6.18
N ASP A 61 -8.39 -12.12 -6.08
CA ASP A 61 -7.77 -11.43 -4.93
C ASP A 61 -6.68 -10.45 -5.36
N GLU A 62 -6.96 -9.14 -5.23
CA GLU A 62 -6.10 -7.96 -5.44
C GLU A 62 -5.18 -7.98 -6.68
N GLY A 63 -5.48 -7.12 -7.66
CA GLY A 63 -4.59 -6.95 -8.81
C GLY A 63 -3.24 -6.36 -8.40
N ILE A 64 -2.20 -6.56 -9.23
CA ILE A 64 -0.87 -5.94 -9.02
C ILE A 64 -0.96 -4.42 -8.80
N ARG A 65 -1.96 -3.77 -9.41
CA ARG A 65 -2.25 -2.34 -9.20
C ARG A 65 -2.63 -2.03 -7.75
N ASP A 66 -3.48 -2.84 -7.14
CA ASP A 66 -3.94 -2.65 -5.76
C ASP A 66 -2.79 -2.87 -4.79
N THR A 67 -1.96 -3.90 -5.03
CA THR A 67 -0.68 -4.08 -4.32
C THR A 67 0.18 -2.83 -4.40
N LEU A 68 0.43 -2.30 -5.60
CA LEU A 68 1.30 -1.14 -5.77
C LEU A 68 0.73 0.12 -5.08
N LEU A 69 -0.59 0.27 -5.05
CA LEU A 69 -1.26 1.35 -4.33
C LEU A 69 -1.15 1.19 -2.81
N ASP A 70 -1.26 -0.04 -2.29
CA ASP A 70 -1.02 -0.34 -0.88
C ASP A 70 0.44 -0.05 -0.49
N LEU A 71 1.40 -0.44 -1.32
CA LEU A 71 2.82 -0.15 -1.09
C LEU A 71 3.10 1.36 -1.10
N HIS A 72 2.45 2.12 -1.99
CA HIS A 72 2.50 3.58 -1.98
C HIS A 72 2.03 4.15 -0.65
N ASN A 73 0.89 3.68 -0.15
CA ASN A 73 0.36 4.11 1.15
C ASN A 73 1.22 3.66 2.33
N TYR A 74 1.83 2.47 2.30
CA TYR A 74 2.76 2.05 3.36
C TYR A 74 4.00 2.94 3.41
N ALA A 75 4.55 3.33 2.27
CA ALA A 75 5.65 4.29 2.25
C ALA A 75 5.23 5.64 2.86
N ALA A 76 4.04 6.14 2.52
CA ALA A 76 3.50 7.37 3.11
C ALA A 76 3.29 7.23 4.63
N MET A 77 2.71 6.12 5.10
CA MET A 77 2.53 5.82 6.52
C MET A 77 3.85 5.77 7.28
N ALA A 78 4.91 5.20 6.70
CA ALA A 78 6.24 5.21 7.31
C ALA A 78 6.77 6.63 7.48
N LEU A 79 6.54 7.52 6.50
CA LEU A 79 6.90 8.93 6.59
C LEU A 79 6.08 9.66 7.67
N LEU A 80 4.78 9.40 7.79
CA LEU A 80 3.97 9.97 8.88
C LEU A 80 4.55 9.65 10.26
N LEU A 81 5.08 8.44 10.46
CA LEU A 81 5.71 8.02 11.72
C LEU A 81 7.12 8.61 11.93
N ILE A 82 7.79 9.04 10.87
CA ILE A 82 9.12 9.70 10.94
C ILE A 82 8.95 11.19 11.22
N ASP A 83 7.89 11.79 10.68
CA ASP A 83 7.63 13.23 10.73
C ASP A 83 6.76 13.65 11.94
N GLU A 84 6.34 12.70 12.79
CA GLU A 84 5.74 12.95 14.12
C GLU A 84 6.75 13.53 15.12
#